data_AF-A0A8C6PIA0-F1
#
_entry.id   AF-A0A8C6PIA0-F1
#
_cell.length_a   1.000
_cell.length_b   1.000
_cell.length_c   1.000
_cell.angle_alpha   90.00
_cell.angle_beta   90.00
_cell.angle_gamma   90.00
#
_symmetry.space_group_name_H-M   'P 1'
#
loop_
_entity.id
_entity.type
_entity.pdbx_description
1 polymer ?
#
loop_
_entity_poly.entity_id
_entity_poly.type
_entity_poly.pdbx_seq_one_letter_code
_entity_poly.pdbx_strand_id
1 'polypeptide(L)'
;MFDGLVLQLTTALQRQTAAVPDRMEPRLSLPEKWDGTRGSPEGMLATLAMTFECQPARYPTSCSRVALLTSLLTGRAGEWAAALYNQKSPACNDYETFVKEMKKTFVHPSSEEGEEW
;
A
#
# COMPACT_ATOMS: atom_id res chain seq x y z
N MET A 1 9.26 51.33 -22.09
CA MET A 1 10.34 50.39 -22.45
C MET A 1 10.66 49.46 -21.27
N PHE A 2 9.65 48.88 -20.61
CA PHE A 2 9.86 47.96 -19.46
C PHE A 2 8.91 46.73 -19.48
N ASP A 3 7.85 46.76 -20.28
CA ASP A 3 6.82 45.72 -20.34
C ASP A 3 7.30 44.38 -20.94
N GLY A 4 8.33 44.42 -21.80
CA GLY A 4 8.86 43.20 -22.43
C GLY A 4 9.71 42.33 -21.51
N LEU A 5 10.38 42.93 -20.51
CA LEU A 5 11.30 42.19 -19.64
C LEU A 5 10.53 41.40 -18.56
N VAL A 6 9.45 41.98 -18.03
CA VAL A 6 8.60 41.33 -17.02
C VAL A 6 7.91 40.10 -17.60
N LEU A 7 7.45 40.16 -18.85
CA LEU A 7 6.81 39.03 -19.53
C LEU A 7 7.79 37.88 -19.84
N GLN A 8 9.05 38.20 -20.14
CA GLN A 8 10.10 37.21 -20.31
C GLN A 8 10.48 36.56 -18.97
N LEU A 9 10.52 37.33 -17.89
CA LEU A 9 10.82 36.81 -16.55
C LEU A 9 9.74 35.83 -16.07
N THR A 10 8.45 36.15 -16.28
CA THR A 10 7.34 35.26 -15.93
C THR A 10 7.31 34.01 -16.80
N THR A 11 7.59 34.13 -18.11
CA THR A 11 7.67 32.98 -19.02
C THR A 11 8.85 32.05 -18.69
N ALA A 12 9.99 32.61 -18.30
CA ALA A 12 11.16 31.84 -17.87
C ALA A 12 10.91 31.10 -16.55
N LEU A 13 10.23 31.74 -15.58
CA LEU A 13 9.86 31.10 -14.31
C LEU A 13 8.85 29.96 -14.51
N GLN A 14 7.91 30.11 -15.45
CA GLN A 14 6.95 29.05 -15.82
C GLN A 14 7.65 27.83 -16.44
N ARG A 15 8.66 28.06 -17.30
CA ARG A 15 9.50 27.01 -17.92
C ARG A 15 10.52 26.40 -16.95
N GLN A 16 10.76 27.05 -15.81
CA GLN A 16 11.58 26.54 -14.71
C GLN A 16 10.77 25.81 -13.64
N THR A 17 9.62 25.24 -14.01
CA THR A 17 9.24 23.94 -13.43
C THR A 17 10.25 22.91 -13.93
N ALA A 18 11.47 23.01 -13.39
CA ALA A 18 12.51 22.01 -13.51
C ALA A 18 11.80 20.68 -13.31
N ALA A 19 11.97 19.77 -14.29
CA ALA A 19 11.69 18.38 -14.05
C ALA A 19 12.44 18.04 -12.76
N VAL A 20 11.70 17.99 -11.65
CA VAL A 20 12.21 17.50 -10.39
C VAL A 20 12.86 16.18 -10.78
N PRO A 21 14.15 15.96 -10.47
CA PRO A 21 14.69 14.63 -10.63
C PRO A 21 13.70 13.76 -9.88
N ASP A 22 13.03 12.85 -10.60
CA ASP A 22 12.29 11.75 -10.01
C ASP A 22 13.20 11.26 -8.90
N ARG A 23 12.85 11.57 -7.66
CA ARG A 23 13.66 11.21 -6.50
C ARG A 23 13.57 9.70 -6.54
N MET A 24 14.51 9.05 -7.25
CA MET A 24 14.34 7.69 -7.76
C MET A 24 13.98 6.83 -6.58
N GLU A 25 12.69 6.58 -6.40
CA GLU A 25 12.23 5.82 -5.26
C GLU A 25 12.88 4.46 -5.43
N PRO A 26 13.61 3.95 -4.41
CA PRO A 26 14.34 2.71 -4.55
C PRO A 26 13.36 1.62 -4.96
N ARG A 27 13.67 0.90 -6.05
CA ARG A 27 12.80 -0.17 -6.56
C ARG A 27 12.93 -1.38 -5.66
N LEU A 28 12.02 -1.51 -4.71
CA LEU A 28 11.93 -2.68 -3.84
C LEU A 28 11.21 -3.81 -4.57
N SER A 29 11.71 -5.03 -4.38
CA SER A 29 11.01 -6.25 -4.80
C SER A 29 9.76 -6.42 -3.96
N LEU A 30 8.68 -6.89 -4.59
CA LEU A 30 7.47 -7.24 -3.86
C LEU A 30 7.68 -8.52 -3.05
N PRO A 31 7.01 -8.66 -1.89
CA PRO A 31 7.05 -9.91 -1.12
C PRO A 31 6.38 -11.06 -1.88
N GLU A 32 6.58 -12.27 -1.37
CA GLU A 32 5.90 -13.46 -1.88
C GLU A 32 4.37 -13.35 -1.70
N LYS A 33 3.63 -13.95 -2.63
CA LYS A 33 2.17 -14.01 -2.55
C LYS A 33 1.74 -14.95 -1.43
N TRP A 34 0.64 -14.64 -0.77
CA TRP A 34 0.12 -15.43 0.34
C TRP A 34 -1.30 -15.93 0.04
N ASP A 35 -1.56 -17.21 0.28
CA ASP A 35 -2.82 -17.86 -0.11
C ASP A 35 -3.87 -17.92 1.01
N GLY A 36 -3.46 -17.61 2.24
CA GLY A 36 -4.34 -17.62 3.41
C GLY A 36 -4.50 -18.99 4.09
N THR A 37 -3.71 -20.01 3.75
CA THR A 37 -3.85 -21.34 4.37
C THR A 37 -2.73 -21.73 5.32
N ARG A 38 -1.48 -21.28 5.08
CA ARG A 38 -0.31 -21.62 5.91
C ARG A 38 0.55 -20.39 6.18
N GLY A 39 1.24 -20.44 7.31
CA GLY A 39 2.16 -19.38 7.72
C GLY A 39 1.45 -18.11 8.18
N SER A 40 2.25 -17.17 8.67
CA SER A 40 1.78 -15.89 9.18
C SER A 40 1.92 -14.80 8.10
N PRO A 41 0.93 -13.92 7.91
CA PRO A 41 1.03 -12.81 6.96
C PRO A 41 2.03 -11.72 7.39
N GLU A 42 2.61 -11.79 8.58
CA GLU A 42 3.45 -10.72 9.15
C GLU A 42 4.66 -10.37 8.29
N GLY A 43 5.34 -11.35 7.67
CA GLY A 43 6.50 -11.08 6.81
C GLY A 43 6.14 -10.31 5.54
N MET A 44 4.99 -10.63 4.92
CA MET A 44 4.46 -9.89 3.79
C MET A 44 4.04 -8.47 4.21
N LEU A 45 3.36 -8.32 5.34
CA LEU A 45 2.91 -7.02 5.87
C LEU A 45 4.08 -6.11 6.23
N ALA A 46 5.13 -6.63 6.87
CA ALA A 46 6.34 -5.88 7.18
C ALA A 46 7.04 -5.38 5.89
N THR A 47 7.14 -6.24 4.88
CA THR A 47 7.73 -5.87 3.58
C THR A 47 6.92 -4.78 2.87
N LEU A 48 5.58 -4.87 2.93
CA LEU A 48 4.69 -3.84 2.39
C LEU A 48 4.82 -2.50 3.12
N ALA A 49 4.90 -2.52 4.45
CA ALA A 49 5.11 -1.30 5.24
C ALA A 49 6.40 -0.58 4.80
N MET A 50 7.52 -1.30 4.71
CA MET A 50 8.78 -0.76 4.21
C MET A 50 8.66 -0.26 2.75
N THR A 51 7.90 -0.96 1.91
CA THR A 51 7.65 -0.53 0.53
C THR A 51 6.93 0.81 0.48
N PHE A 52 5.93 1.03 1.33
CA PHE A 52 5.20 2.30 1.38
C PHE A 52 6.03 3.44 1.96
N GLU A 53 6.93 3.16 2.90
CA GLU A 53 7.86 4.15 3.45
C GLU A 53 8.93 4.56 2.43
N CYS A 54 9.42 3.61 1.63
CA CYS A 54 10.45 3.86 0.63
C CYS A 54 9.90 4.37 -0.71
N GLN A 55 8.63 4.10 -1.03
CA GLN A 55 7.97 4.49 -2.28
C GLN A 55 6.65 5.26 -2.07
N PRO A 56 6.62 6.33 -1.25
CA PRO A 56 5.39 7.05 -0.89
C PRO A 56 4.68 7.70 -2.09
N ALA A 57 5.41 8.14 -3.12
CA ALA A 57 4.82 8.77 -4.30
C ALA A 57 4.06 7.73 -5.17
N ARG A 58 4.50 6.48 -5.15
CA ARG A 58 3.88 5.38 -5.88
C ARG A 58 2.62 4.82 -5.21
N TYR A 59 2.53 4.93 -3.88
CA TYR A 59 1.36 4.51 -3.10
C TYR A 59 0.84 5.62 -2.17
N PRO A 60 0.37 6.75 -2.73
CA PRO A 60 0.03 7.94 -1.96
C PRO A 60 -1.30 7.84 -1.21
N THR A 61 -2.15 6.87 -1.55
CA THR A 61 -3.49 6.72 -0.97
C THR A 61 -3.68 5.37 -0.30
N SER A 62 -4.54 5.30 0.72
CA SER A 62 -4.93 4.05 1.36
C SER A 62 -5.47 3.03 0.35
N CYS A 63 -6.29 3.46 -0.61
CA CYS A 63 -6.79 2.61 -1.69
C CYS A 63 -5.64 2.02 -2.55
N SER A 64 -4.62 2.80 -2.91
CA SER A 64 -3.46 2.28 -3.66
C SER A 64 -2.66 1.24 -2.87
N ARG A 65 -2.57 1.39 -1.54
CA ARG A 65 -1.90 0.42 -0.65
C ARG A 65 -2.70 -0.86 -0.50
N VAL A 66 -4.02 -0.76 -0.36
CA VAL A 66 -4.94 -1.91 -0.36
C VAL A 66 -4.88 -2.64 -1.72
N ALA A 67 -4.84 -1.92 -2.84
CA ALA A 67 -4.69 -2.52 -4.16
C ALA A 67 -3.39 -3.33 -4.28
N LEU A 68 -2.27 -2.82 -3.75
CA LEU A 68 -1.03 -3.59 -3.72
C LEU A 68 -1.14 -4.84 -2.83
N LEU A 69 -1.64 -4.70 -1.61
CA LEU A 69 -1.82 -5.83 -0.70
C LEU A 69 -2.71 -6.91 -1.32
N THR A 70 -3.85 -6.55 -1.90
CA THR A 70 -4.76 -7.49 -2.54
C THR A 70 -4.12 -8.21 -3.74
N SER A 71 -3.23 -7.56 -4.50
CA SER A 71 -2.49 -8.19 -5.60
C SER A 71 -1.53 -9.31 -5.15
N LEU A 72 -1.18 -9.31 -3.87
CA LEU A 72 -0.34 -10.32 -3.22
C LEU A 72 -1.16 -11.44 -2.57
N LEU A 73 -2.48 -11.28 -2.46
CA LEU A 73 -3.36 -12.30 -1.95
C LEU A 73 -3.75 -13.28 -3.06
N THR A 74 -3.70 -14.57 -2.74
CA THR A 74 -4.07 -15.66 -3.65
C THR A 74 -4.96 -16.66 -2.92
N GLY A 75 -5.45 -17.69 -3.61
CA GLY A 75 -6.27 -18.73 -3.00
C GLY A 75 -7.42 -18.18 -2.16
N ARG A 76 -7.55 -18.67 -0.93
CA ARG A 76 -8.61 -18.28 0.01
C ARG A 76 -8.52 -16.82 0.41
N ALA A 77 -7.32 -16.29 0.62
CA ALA A 77 -7.13 -14.87 0.95
C ALA A 77 -7.55 -13.95 -0.21
N GLY A 78 -7.27 -14.36 -1.45
CA GLY A 78 -7.71 -13.66 -2.65
C GLY A 78 -9.24 -13.66 -2.80
N GLU A 79 -9.88 -14.82 -2.61
CA GLU A 79 -11.35 -14.94 -2.65
C GLU A 79 -12.03 -14.08 -1.58
N TRP A 80 -11.49 -14.09 -0.35
CA TRP A 80 -11.95 -13.23 0.74
C TRP A 80 -11.85 -11.74 0.39
N ALA A 81 -10.71 -11.30 -0.17
CA ALA A 81 -10.52 -9.90 -0.58
C ALA A 81 -11.50 -9.50 -1.69
N ALA A 82 -11.75 -10.38 -2.66
CA ALA A 82 -12.73 -10.16 -3.72
C ALA A 82 -14.16 -10.03 -3.14
N ALA A 83 -14.52 -10.85 -2.16
CA ALA A 83 -15.82 -10.76 -1.49
C ALA A 83 -16.02 -9.42 -0.77
N LEU A 84 -15.00 -8.92 -0.05
CA LEU A 84 -15.03 -7.60 0.59
C LEU A 84 -15.21 -6.46 -0.42
N TYR A 85 -14.49 -6.53 -1.54
CA TYR A 85 -14.59 -5.54 -2.62
C TYR A 85 -15.99 -5.52 -3.24
N ASN A 86 -16.54 -6.70 -3.57
CA ASN A 86 -17.88 -6.83 -4.15
C ASN A 86 -18.99 -6.33 -3.21
N GLN A 87 -18.79 -6.48 -1.90
CA GLN A 87 -19.68 -5.94 -0.88
C GLN A 87 -19.51 -4.43 -0.64
N LYS A 88 -18.61 -3.77 -1.37
CA LYS A 88 -18.27 -2.35 -1.19
C LYS A 88 -17.87 -2.04 0.26
N SER A 89 -17.14 -2.96 0.89
CA SER A 89 -16.72 -2.80 2.26
C SER A 89 -15.88 -1.52 2.42
N PRO A 90 -16.12 -0.70 3.46
CA PRO A 90 -15.30 0.47 3.74
C PRO A 90 -13.83 0.10 3.98
N ALA A 91 -13.55 -1.13 4.43
CA ALA A 91 -12.19 -1.64 4.62
C ALA A 91 -11.35 -1.57 3.34
N CYS A 92 -11.94 -1.68 2.15
CA CYS A 92 -11.20 -1.58 0.89
C CYS A 92 -10.61 -0.19 0.63
N ASN A 93 -11.02 0.83 1.37
CA ASN A 93 -10.54 2.21 1.25
C ASN A 93 -9.59 2.62 2.38
N ASP A 94 -9.33 1.75 3.35
CA ASP A 94 -8.49 2.03 4.50
C ASP A 94 -7.54 0.87 4.79
N TYR A 95 -6.24 1.12 4.67
CA TYR A 95 -5.23 0.06 4.75
C TYR A 95 -5.19 -0.61 6.13
N GLU A 96 -5.27 0.18 7.20
CA GLU A 96 -5.20 -0.35 8.57
C GLU A 96 -6.42 -1.20 8.90
N THR A 97 -7.61 -0.75 8.51
CA THR A 97 -8.86 -1.50 8.65
C THR A 97 -8.81 -2.79 7.83
N PHE A 98 -8.31 -2.75 6.59
CA PHE A 98 -8.16 -3.95 5.77
C PHE A 98 -7.25 -4.99 6.42
N VAL A 99 -6.08 -4.56 6.90
CA VAL A 99 -5.12 -5.45 7.59
C VAL A 99 -5.72 -6.03 8.87
N LYS A 100 -6.47 -5.23 9.64
CA LYS A 100 -7.16 -5.70 10.84
C LYS A 100 -8.18 -6.80 10.54
N GLU A 101 -9.04 -6.60 9.55
CA GLU A 101 -10.02 -7.61 9.13
C GLU A 101 -9.34 -8.86 8.56
N MET A 102 -8.23 -8.70 7.82
CA MET A 102 -7.42 -9.82 7.33
C MET A 102 -6.87 -10.65 8.49
N LYS A 103 -6.22 -10.00 9.47
CA LYS A 103 -5.68 -10.69 10.66
C LYS A 103 -6.79 -11.39 11.43
N LYS A 104 -7.93 -10.73 11.65
CA LYS A 104 -9.08 -11.34 12.33
C LYS A 104 -9.62 -12.58 11.60
N THR A 105 -9.58 -12.58 10.27
CA THR A 105 -10.13 -13.68 9.45
C THR A 105 -9.19 -14.89 9.41
N PHE A 106 -7.87 -14.67 9.35
CA PHE A 106 -6.89 -15.71 9.05
C PHE A 106 -5.90 -16.01 10.17
N VAL A 107 -5.71 -15.10 11.13
CA VAL A 107 -4.86 -15.30 12.30
C VAL A 107 -5.78 -15.61 13.47
N HIS A 108 -5.96 -16.90 13.73
CA HIS A 108 -6.66 -17.33 14.94
C HIS A 108 -5.82 -16.94 16.16
N PRO A 109 -6.43 -16.39 17.23
CA PRO A 109 -5.72 -16.33 18.52
C PRO A 109 -5.33 -17.76 18.84
N SER A 110 -4.03 -18.03 18.92
CA SER A 110 -3.53 -19.31 19.41
C SER A 110 -4.30 -19.61 20.69
N SER A 111 -4.95 -20.77 20.77
CA SER A 111 -5.60 -21.22 22.00
C SER A 111 -4.54 -21.39 23.07
N GLU A 112 -4.22 -20.31 23.79
CA GLU A 112 -3.56 -20.36 25.09
C GLU A 112 -4.63 -20.74 26.11
N GLU A 113 -5.08 -21.99 26.05
CA GLU A 113 -5.81 -22.63 27.13
C GLU A 113 -5.19 -24.01 27.35
N GLY A 114 -4.55 -24.17 28.51
CA GLY A 114 -4.11 -25.46 29.04
C GLY A 114 -2.61 -25.65 29.10
N GLU A 115 -1.99 -25.31 30.22
CA GLU A 115 -1.62 -26.33 31.22
C GLU A 115 -1.07 -25.64 32.48
N GLU A 116 -1.94 -25.56 33.47
CA GLU A 116 -1.61 -25.39 34.88
C GLU A 116 -1.11 -26.75 35.39
N TRP A 117 0.17 -26.86 35.79
CA TRP A 117 0.70 -27.90 36.68
C TRP A 117 1.82 -27.32 37.55
#